data_AF-A0A949YL13-F1
#
_entry.id   AF-A0A949YL13-F1
#
_cell.length_a   1.000
_cell.length_b   1.000
_cell.length_c   1.000
_cell.angle_alpha   90.00
_cell.angle_beta   90.00
_cell.angle_gamma   90.00
#
_symmetry.space_group_name_H-M   'P 1'
#
loop_
_entity.id
_entity.type
_entity.pdbx_description
1 polymer ?
#
loop_
_entity_poly.entity_id
_entity_poly.type
_entity_poly.pdbx_seq_one_letter_code
_entity_poly.pdbx_strand_id
1 'polypeptide(L)'
;LSRKERAELEARLRAATTEQRHLLRARIVLEAAEGTATREIARELDTTSTTVSLWRGCFARQGLDGLEDLPRSGAPPIYGPATDQRIRAILDHPPPKGYARWNGPLIAKALGDVDVQYVWRSLRKQKIDLGGRKSWCESNDPQFATKAADVVGLYMAPPDNAVVLCVDEKPSIQALERAQGYLAKGFALDIPSPSLCQTVSGMVPLMVHQPGAAYERLLRSPQG
;
A
#
# COMPACT_ATOMS: atom_id res chain seq x y z
N LEU A 1 0.06 44.59 -23.34
CA LEU A 1 0.43 44.08 -22.00
C LEU A 1 -0.32 44.91 -20.96
N SER A 2 -1.17 44.30 -20.13
CA SER A 2 -1.86 45.03 -19.06
C SER A 2 -0.90 45.36 -17.91
N ARG A 3 -1.26 46.36 -17.09
CA ARG A 3 -0.46 46.74 -15.91
C ARG A 3 -0.28 45.58 -14.91
N LYS A 4 -1.33 44.77 -14.73
CA LYS A 4 -1.31 43.61 -13.83
C LYS A 4 -0.36 42.53 -14.33
N GLU A 5 -0.43 42.19 -15.63
CA GLU A 5 0.48 41.20 -16.22
C GLU A 5 1.93 41.67 -16.20
N ARG A 6 2.18 42.97 -16.45
CA ARG A 6 3.53 43.53 -16.35
C ARG A 6 4.09 43.39 -14.92
N ALA A 7 3.31 43.74 -13.90
CA ALA A 7 3.72 43.64 -12.51
C ALA A 7 4.05 42.18 -12.11
N GLU A 8 3.24 41.22 -12.58
CA GLU A 8 3.47 39.79 -12.34
C GLU A 8 4.76 39.29 -13.00
N LEU A 9 5.01 39.66 -14.25
CA LEU A 9 6.24 39.29 -14.96
C LEU A 9 7.49 39.90 -14.30
N GLU A 10 7.41 41.17 -13.89
CA GLU A 10 8.50 41.83 -13.14
C GLU A 10 8.73 41.18 -11.77
N ALA A 11 7.67 40.75 -11.08
CA ALA A 11 7.80 40.02 -9.81
C ALA A 11 8.50 38.67 -10.02
N ARG A 12 8.15 37.92 -11.07
CA ARG A 12 8.84 36.66 -11.43
C ARG A 12 10.32 36.87 -11.71
N LEU A 13 10.71 38.00 -12.34
CA LEU A 13 12.11 38.34 -12.58
C LEU A 13 12.90 38.67 -11.31
N ARG A 14 12.25 39.23 -10.28
CA ARG A 14 12.89 39.62 -9.02
C ARG A 14 12.95 38.48 -7.99
N ALA A 15 12.08 37.49 -8.13
CA ALA A 15 12.04 36.36 -7.21
C ALA A 15 13.30 35.49 -7.31
N ALA A 16 13.93 35.22 -6.18
CA ALA A 16 15.22 34.52 -6.09
C ALA A 16 15.15 33.04 -6.50
N THR A 17 13.97 32.43 -6.48
CA THR A 17 13.75 30.99 -6.73
C THR A 17 13.10 30.69 -8.07
N THR A 18 12.91 31.70 -8.94
CA THR A 18 12.29 31.48 -10.24
C THR A 18 13.21 30.67 -11.14
N GLU A 19 12.71 29.57 -11.69
CA GLU A 19 13.49 28.75 -12.61
C GLU A 19 13.87 29.54 -13.87
N GLN A 20 15.07 29.29 -14.39
CA GLN A 20 15.62 30.01 -15.55
C GLN A 20 14.68 30.03 -16.77
N ARG A 21 13.93 28.94 -17.00
CA ARG A 21 12.97 28.86 -18.11
C ARG A 21 11.84 29.88 -17.99
N HIS A 22 11.33 30.12 -16.79
CA HIS A 22 10.27 31.11 -16.56
C HIS A 22 10.82 32.53 -16.64
N LEU A 23 12.05 32.75 -16.19
CA LEU A 23 12.75 34.04 -16.35
C LEU A 23 12.92 34.40 -17.83
N LEU A 24 13.39 33.46 -18.65
CA LEU A 24 13.56 33.65 -20.10
C LEU A 24 12.22 34.03 -20.76
N ARG A 25 11.16 33.28 -20.46
CA ARG A 25 9.81 33.54 -20.98
C ARG A 25 9.30 34.93 -20.58
N ALA A 26 9.51 35.32 -19.32
CA ALA A 26 9.11 36.64 -18.83
C ALA A 26 9.87 37.78 -19.52
N ARG A 27 11.20 37.65 -19.71
CA ARG A 27 12.02 38.63 -20.44
C ARG A 27 11.56 38.80 -21.87
N ILE A 28 11.30 37.70 -22.58
CA ILE A 28 10.77 37.71 -23.95
C ILE A 28 9.50 38.55 -24.05
N VAL A 29 8.55 38.39 -23.10
CA VAL A 29 7.28 39.12 -23.12
C VAL A 29 7.47 40.59 -22.77
N LEU A 30 8.33 40.91 -21.81
CA LEU A 30 8.61 42.29 -21.40
C LEU A 30 9.30 43.09 -22.52
N GLU A 31 10.36 42.55 -23.14
CA GLU A 31 11.04 43.20 -24.27
C GLU A 31 10.11 43.31 -25.49
N ALA A 32 9.30 42.29 -25.76
CA ALA A 32 8.30 42.37 -26.82
C ALA A 32 7.23 43.44 -26.57
N ALA A 33 6.90 43.72 -25.30
CA ALA A 33 5.97 44.77 -24.93
C ALA A 33 6.58 46.19 -25.05
N GLU A 34 7.91 46.29 -25.04
CA GLU A 34 8.66 47.53 -25.26
C GLU A 34 8.88 47.85 -26.74
N GLY A 35 8.46 46.94 -27.64
CA GLY A 35 8.52 47.12 -29.09
C GLY A 35 9.75 46.51 -29.76
N THR A 36 10.61 45.81 -29.00
CA THR A 36 11.81 45.17 -29.52
C THR A 36 11.45 44.08 -30.53
N ALA A 37 12.19 44.05 -31.65
CA ALA A 37 11.93 43.08 -32.71
C ALA A 37 12.33 41.65 -32.29
N THR A 38 11.61 40.62 -32.75
CA THR A 38 11.88 39.20 -32.40
C THR A 38 13.35 38.79 -32.54
N ARG A 39 14.02 39.25 -33.59
CA ARG A 39 15.43 38.90 -33.87
C ARG A 39 16.40 39.55 -32.88
N GLU A 40 16.06 40.74 -32.41
CA GLU A 40 16.86 41.48 -31.45
C GLU A 40 16.73 40.88 -30.05
N ILE A 41 15.50 40.59 -29.61
CA ILE A 41 15.21 39.82 -28.39
C ILE A 41 15.96 38.48 -28.40
N ALA A 42 15.93 37.77 -29.52
CA ALA A 42 16.63 36.48 -29.65
C ALA A 42 18.15 36.62 -29.47
N ARG A 43 18.74 37.70 -29.99
CA ARG A 43 20.18 37.99 -29.84
C ARG A 43 20.52 38.39 -28.40
N GLU A 44 19.70 39.22 -27.76
CA GLU A 44 19.94 39.72 -26.40
C GLU A 44 19.79 38.63 -25.33
N LEU A 45 18.84 37.70 -25.54
CA LEU A 45 18.56 36.60 -24.62
C LEU A 45 19.26 35.28 -24.98
N ASP A 46 20.19 35.30 -25.95
CA ASP A 46 20.94 34.14 -26.44
C ASP A 46 20.03 32.93 -26.75
N THR A 47 19.01 33.16 -27.58
CA THR A 47 18.00 32.16 -27.94
C THR A 47 17.63 32.23 -29.42
N THR A 48 16.71 31.38 -29.88
CA THR A 48 16.27 31.36 -31.28
C THR A 48 15.04 32.24 -31.51
N SER A 49 14.94 32.85 -32.69
CA SER A 49 13.76 33.61 -33.11
C SER A 49 12.48 32.77 -33.08
N THR A 50 12.59 31.46 -33.32
CA THR A 50 11.50 30.48 -33.18
C THR A 50 11.01 30.39 -31.74
N THR A 51 11.92 30.28 -30.75
CA THR A 51 11.56 30.27 -29.33
C THR A 51 10.87 31.57 -28.91
N VAL A 52 11.41 32.72 -29.32
CA VAL A 52 10.81 34.03 -29.03
C VAL A 52 9.40 34.12 -29.64
N SER A 53 9.24 33.73 -30.90
CA SER A 53 7.93 33.75 -31.59
C SER A 53 6.92 32.81 -30.93
N LEU A 54 7.36 31.62 -30.50
CA LEU A 54 6.53 30.65 -29.79
C LEU A 54 5.95 31.27 -28.51
N TRP A 55 6.81 31.79 -27.62
CA TRP A 55 6.36 32.32 -26.32
C TRP A 55 5.57 33.62 -26.45
N ARG A 56 5.93 34.51 -27.38
CA ARG A 56 5.10 35.67 -27.73
C ARG A 56 3.71 35.24 -28.19
N GLY A 57 3.63 34.22 -29.04
CA GLY A 57 2.37 33.66 -29.52
C GLY A 57 1.55 32.99 -28.41
N CYS A 58 2.20 32.24 -27.52
CA CYS A 58 1.52 31.63 -26.36
C CYS A 58 0.95 32.70 -25.42
N PHE A 59 1.74 33.73 -25.10
CA PHE A 59 1.28 34.86 -24.28
C PHE A 59 0.13 35.62 -24.95
N ALA A 60 0.20 35.87 -26.26
CA ALA A 60 -0.88 36.54 -26.98
C ALA A 60 -2.20 35.76 -26.98
N ARG A 61 -2.14 34.41 -26.92
CA ARG A 61 -3.33 33.54 -26.91
C ARG A 61 -3.91 33.29 -25.52
N GLN A 62 -3.06 33.12 -24.51
CA GLN A 62 -3.45 32.62 -23.19
C GLN A 62 -2.96 33.49 -22.02
N GLY A 63 -2.34 34.64 -22.30
CA GLY A 63 -1.77 35.53 -21.28
C GLY A 63 -0.67 34.84 -20.47
N LEU A 64 -0.69 35.06 -19.16
CA LEU A 64 0.27 34.48 -18.22
C LEU A 64 0.21 32.94 -18.18
N ASP A 65 -0.99 32.36 -18.31
CA ASP A 65 -1.17 30.89 -18.29
C ASP A 65 -0.46 30.23 -19.48
N GLY A 66 -0.33 30.94 -20.59
CA GLY A 66 0.41 30.50 -21.76
C GLY A 66 1.92 30.41 -21.58
N LEU A 67 2.47 30.92 -20.46
CA LEU A 67 3.89 30.81 -20.14
C LEU A 67 4.22 29.58 -19.29
N GLU A 68 3.21 28.81 -18.88
CA GLU A 68 3.38 27.57 -18.14
C GLU A 68 3.55 26.37 -19.06
N ASP A 69 4.27 25.35 -18.61
CA ASP A 69 4.41 24.11 -19.36
C ASP A 69 3.10 23.32 -19.30
N LEU A 70 2.53 23.02 -20.46
CA LEU A 70 1.39 22.13 -20.54
C LEU A 70 1.79 20.71 -20.10
N PRO A 71 0.88 19.95 -19.47
CA PRO A 71 1.10 18.54 -19.18
C PRO A 71 1.51 17.83 -20.46
N ARG A 72 2.70 17.22 -20.45
CA ARG A 72 3.16 16.44 -21.60
C ARG A 72 2.18 15.30 -21.81
N SER A 73 1.63 15.18 -23.02
CA SER A 73 0.60 14.19 -23.35
C SER A 73 1.05 12.73 -23.19
N GLY A 74 2.34 12.49 -22.93
CA GLY A 74 2.91 11.15 -22.83
C GLY A 74 2.78 10.36 -24.13
N ALA A 75 3.27 9.12 -24.11
CA ALA A 75 2.91 8.16 -25.15
C ALA A 75 1.44 7.74 -24.94
N PRO A 76 0.64 7.64 -26.01
CA PRO A 76 -0.74 7.16 -25.89
C PRO A 76 -0.76 5.75 -25.29
N PRO A 77 -1.69 5.46 -24.37
CA PRO A 77 -1.77 4.14 -23.75
C PRO A 77 -2.16 3.09 -24.79
N ILE A 78 -1.36 2.02 -24.89
CA ILE A 78 -1.61 0.88 -25.80
C ILE A 78 -2.86 0.11 -25.40
N TYR A 79 -3.10 -0.02 -24.08
CA TYR A 79 -4.18 -0.79 -23.51
C TYR A 79 -5.13 0.11 -22.73
N GLY A 80 -6.44 -0.15 -22.86
CA GLY A 80 -7.48 0.69 -22.31
C GLY A 80 -8.51 -0.05 -21.45
N PRO A 81 -9.62 0.64 -21.09
CA PRO A 81 -10.67 0.06 -20.26
C PRO A 81 -11.29 -1.23 -20.84
N ALA A 82 -11.35 -1.35 -22.17
CA ALA A 82 -11.81 -2.57 -22.84
C ALA A 82 -10.89 -3.78 -22.57
N THR A 83 -9.57 -3.55 -22.52
CA THR A 83 -8.60 -4.58 -22.16
C THR A 83 -8.75 -5.00 -20.69
N ASP A 84 -8.94 -4.02 -19.79
CA ASP A 84 -9.22 -4.27 -18.36
C ASP A 84 -10.48 -5.14 -18.17
N GLN A 85 -11.53 -4.91 -18.94
CA GLN A 85 -12.77 -5.71 -18.92
C GLN A 85 -12.54 -7.15 -19.41
N ARG A 86 -11.78 -7.34 -20.50
CA ARG A 86 -11.43 -8.67 -21.01
C ARG A 86 -10.61 -9.48 -20.00
N ILE A 87 -9.65 -8.84 -19.33
CA ILE A 87 -8.87 -9.47 -18.25
C ILE A 87 -9.79 -9.95 -17.12
N ARG A 88 -10.78 -9.15 -16.73
CA ARG A 88 -11.74 -9.52 -15.69
C ARG A 88 -12.65 -10.66 -16.11
N ALA A 89 -13.23 -10.58 -17.32
CA ALA A 89 -14.17 -11.58 -17.82
C ALA A 89 -13.55 -12.98 -17.88
N ILE A 90 -12.24 -13.09 -18.16
CA ILE A 90 -11.53 -14.38 -18.14
C ILE A 90 -11.51 -15.03 -16.74
N LEU A 91 -11.46 -14.23 -15.68
CA LEU A 91 -11.41 -14.75 -14.31
C LEU A 91 -12.72 -15.42 -13.89
N ASP A 92 -13.85 -15.12 -14.56
CA ASP A 92 -15.16 -15.74 -14.32
C ASP A 92 -15.27 -17.14 -14.94
N HIS A 93 -14.31 -17.53 -15.79
CA HIS A 93 -14.26 -18.84 -16.42
C HIS A 93 -13.24 -19.76 -15.72
N PRO A 94 -13.43 -21.10 -15.77
CA PRO A 94 -12.45 -22.03 -15.21
C PRO A 94 -11.11 -21.92 -15.95
N PRO A 95 -9.97 -22.09 -15.25
CA PRO A 95 -8.67 -22.10 -15.88
C PRO A 95 -8.55 -23.25 -16.90
N PRO A 96 -7.66 -23.12 -17.91
CA PRO A 96 -7.38 -24.17 -18.87
C PRO A 96 -7.04 -25.51 -18.22
N LYS A 97 -7.37 -26.61 -18.90
CA LYS A 97 -7.08 -27.97 -18.42
C LYS A 97 -5.61 -28.11 -18.04
N GLY A 98 -5.35 -28.72 -16.89
CA GLY A 98 -4.00 -28.89 -16.32
C GLY A 98 -3.57 -27.78 -15.36
N TYR A 99 -4.36 -26.72 -15.20
CA TYR A 99 -4.12 -25.66 -14.21
C TYR A 99 -5.22 -25.62 -13.17
N ALA A 100 -4.85 -25.55 -11.88
CA ALA A 100 -5.81 -25.43 -10.80
C ALA A 100 -6.37 -23.99 -10.63
N ARG A 101 -5.62 -22.97 -11.09
CA ARG A 101 -5.93 -21.55 -10.91
C ARG A 101 -5.39 -20.70 -12.06
N TRP A 102 -5.98 -19.52 -12.25
CA TRP A 102 -5.43 -18.47 -13.11
C TRP A 102 -4.12 -17.89 -12.56
N ASN A 103 -3.22 -17.51 -13.45
CA ASN A 103 -2.03 -16.71 -13.14
C ASN A 103 -1.79 -15.69 -14.28
N GLY A 104 -0.92 -14.69 -14.06
CA GLY A 104 -0.68 -13.62 -15.05
C GLY A 104 -0.29 -14.13 -16.44
N PRO A 105 0.73 -15.00 -16.58
CA PRO A 105 1.09 -15.59 -17.87
C PRO A 105 -0.04 -16.37 -18.55
N LEU A 106 -0.85 -17.10 -17.78
CA LEU A 106 -1.98 -17.88 -18.29
C LEU A 106 -3.07 -16.98 -18.85
N ILE A 107 -3.36 -15.86 -18.19
CA ILE A 107 -4.32 -14.86 -18.65
C ILE A 107 -3.81 -14.17 -19.92
N ALA A 108 -2.53 -13.75 -19.94
CA ALA A 108 -1.92 -13.14 -21.11
C ALA A 108 -1.96 -14.09 -22.32
N LYS A 109 -1.65 -15.37 -22.12
CA LYS A 109 -1.73 -16.40 -23.16
C LYS A 109 -3.17 -16.64 -23.63
N ALA A 110 -4.15 -16.61 -22.74
CA ALA A 110 -5.55 -16.77 -23.09
C ALA A 110 -6.10 -15.58 -23.90
N LEU A 111 -5.59 -14.37 -23.66
CA LEU A 111 -5.95 -13.17 -24.42
C LEU A 111 -5.20 -13.09 -25.77
N GLY A 112 -3.92 -13.48 -25.79
CA GLY A 112 -3.07 -13.53 -26.98
C GLY A 112 -2.51 -12.17 -27.44
N ASP A 113 -3.17 -11.07 -27.12
CA ASP A 113 -2.80 -9.71 -27.54
C ASP A 113 -2.34 -8.78 -26.39
N VAL A 114 -2.34 -9.30 -25.15
CA VAL A 114 -2.05 -8.51 -23.95
C VAL A 114 -0.75 -8.96 -23.29
N ASP A 115 0.13 -8.00 -23.03
CA ASP A 115 1.39 -8.24 -22.33
C ASP A 115 1.17 -8.62 -20.86
N VAL A 116 1.97 -9.58 -20.38
CA VAL A 116 1.88 -10.10 -19.00
C VAL A 116 2.07 -9.01 -17.93
N GLN A 117 2.91 -8.01 -18.17
CA GLN A 117 3.10 -6.90 -17.24
C GLN A 117 1.90 -5.97 -17.21
N TYR A 118 1.18 -5.82 -18.33
CA TYR A 118 -0.08 -5.10 -18.33
C TYR A 118 -1.15 -5.86 -17.54
N VAL A 119 -1.26 -7.19 -17.70
CA VAL A 119 -2.17 -8.01 -16.89
C VAL A 119 -1.94 -7.77 -15.40
N TRP A 120 -0.69 -7.85 -14.93
CA TRP A 120 -0.39 -7.59 -13.52
C TRP A 120 -0.72 -6.16 -13.08
N ARG A 121 -0.46 -5.15 -13.92
CA ARG A 121 -0.84 -3.76 -13.63
C ARG A 121 -2.36 -3.59 -13.52
N SER A 122 -3.12 -4.19 -14.44
CA SER A 122 -4.58 -4.17 -14.43
C SER A 122 -5.14 -4.83 -13.18
N LEU A 123 -4.65 -6.01 -12.82
CA LEU A 123 -5.08 -6.73 -11.61
C LEU A 123 -4.78 -5.94 -10.34
N ARG A 124 -3.59 -5.33 -10.21
CA ARG A 124 -3.25 -4.47 -9.07
C ARG A 124 -4.15 -3.22 -8.99
N LYS A 125 -4.40 -2.56 -10.12
CA LYS A 125 -5.33 -1.42 -10.22
C LYS A 125 -6.73 -1.80 -9.71
N GLN A 126 -7.16 -3.03 -9.99
CA GLN A 126 -8.45 -3.58 -9.56
C GLN A 126 -8.41 -4.25 -8.17
N LYS A 127 -7.25 -4.26 -7.50
CA LYS A 127 -7.01 -4.92 -6.21
C LYS A 127 -7.35 -6.43 -6.21
N ILE A 128 -7.14 -7.10 -7.34
CA ILE A 128 -7.34 -8.54 -7.49
C ILE A 128 -6.00 -9.25 -7.24
N ASP A 129 -5.99 -10.14 -6.25
CA ASP A 129 -4.86 -11.03 -5.98
C ASP A 129 -5.19 -12.46 -6.41
N LEU A 130 -4.46 -12.97 -7.41
CA LEU A 130 -4.59 -14.36 -7.88
C LEU A 130 -3.87 -15.36 -6.97
N GLY A 131 -2.90 -14.88 -6.19
CA GLY A 131 -2.03 -15.65 -5.34
C GLY A 131 -2.51 -15.78 -3.91
N GLY A 132 -3.57 -15.06 -3.52
CA GLY A 132 -4.07 -14.95 -2.16
C GLY A 132 -4.24 -16.30 -1.50
N ARG A 133 -3.24 -16.72 -0.72
CA ARG A 133 -3.38 -17.85 0.19
C ARG A 133 -4.13 -17.32 1.39
N LYS A 134 -5.42 -17.60 1.47
CA LYS A 134 -6.09 -17.60 2.76
C LYS A 134 -5.60 -18.85 3.49
N SER A 135 -4.46 -18.75 4.17
CA SER A 135 -4.16 -19.69 5.25
C SER A 135 -4.97 -19.22 6.44
N TRP A 136 -6.18 -19.73 6.57
CA TRP A 136 -6.84 -19.70 7.86
C TRP A 136 -7.36 -21.10 8.12
N CYS A 137 -7.36 -21.49 9.39
CA CYS A 137 -7.85 -22.78 9.88
C CYS A 137 -9.36 -22.89 9.62
N GLU A 138 -9.74 -23.03 8.36
CA GLU A 138 -11.11 -23.29 7.94
C GLU A 138 -11.32 -24.80 8.05
N SER A 139 -12.13 -25.20 9.04
CA SER A 139 -12.59 -26.56 9.17
C SER A 139 -13.87 -26.74 8.36
N ASN A 140 -13.96 -27.82 7.58
CA ASN A 140 -15.17 -28.21 6.86
C ASN A 140 -16.18 -28.96 7.77
N ASP A 141 -15.91 -29.09 9.06
CA ASP A 141 -16.83 -29.73 10.01
C ASP A 141 -18.05 -28.84 10.25
N PRO A 142 -19.29 -29.29 9.93
CA PRO A 142 -20.51 -28.53 10.17
C PRO A 142 -20.72 -28.14 11.64
N GLN A 143 -20.09 -28.86 12.58
CA GLN A 143 -20.16 -28.59 14.02
C GLN A 143 -18.95 -27.81 14.55
N PHE A 144 -18.07 -27.31 13.67
CA PHE A 144 -16.84 -26.64 14.08
C PHE A 144 -17.08 -25.49 15.06
N ALA A 145 -18.07 -24.63 14.78
CA ALA A 145 -18.39 -23.50 15.64
C ALA A 145 -18.79 -23.94 17.06
N THR A 146 -19.61 -24.99 17.18
CA THR A 146 -20.04 -25.54 18.46
C THR A 146 -18.85 -26.11 19.23
N LYS A 147 -18.06 -26.98 18.59
CA LYS A 147 -16.86 -27.58 19.22
C LYS A 147 -15.83 -26.52 19.63
N ALA A 148 -15.63 -25.51 18.78
CA ALA A 148 -14.74 -24.40 19.08
C ALA A 148 -15.26 -23.59 20.28
N ALA A 149 -16.57 -23.33 20.36
CA ALA A 149 -17.17 -22.64 21.49
C ALA A 149 -17.02 -23.43 22.80
N ASP A 150 -17.19 -24.76 22.76
CA ASP A 150 -16.99 -25.63 23.93
C ASP A 150 -15.54 -25.57 24.43
N VAL A 151 -14.57 -25.64 23.52
CA VAL A 151 -13.13 -25.53 23.86
C VAL A 151 -12.80 -24.14 24.39
N VAL A 152 -13.30 -23.07 23.77
CA VAL A 152 -13.10 -21.68 24.25
C VAL A 152 -13.76 -21.48 25.61
N GLY A 153 -14.92 -22.11 25.85
CA GLY A 153 -15.62 -22.10 27.13
C GLY A 153 -14.76 -22.63 28.28
N LEU A 154 -13.99 -23.70 28.05
CA LEU A 154 -13.06 -24.25 29.04
C LEU A 154 -11.97 -23.24 29.46
N TYR A 155 -11.54 -22.37 28.55
CA TYR A 155 -10.56 -21.32 28.84
C TYR A 155 -11.18 -20.11 29.56
N MET A 156 -12.41 -19.76 29.23
CA MET A 156 -13.09 -18.59 29.78
C MET A 156 -13.67 -18.85 31.17
N ALA A 157 -14.19 -20.04 31.41
CA ALA A 157 -14.80 -20.46 32.66
C ALA A 157 -14.35 -21.89 33.00
N PRO A 158 -13.10 -22.07 33.46
CA PRO A 158 -12.61 -23.39 33.84
C PRO A 158 -13.41 -23.92 35.04
N PRO A 159 -13.70 -25.23 35.10
CA PRO A 159 -14.38 -25.84 36.24
C PRO A 159 -13.59 -25.71 37.55
N ASP A 160 -14.29 -25.70 38.68
CA ASP A 160 -13.66 -25.66 40.00
C ASP A 160 -12.72 -26.86 40.21
N ASN A 161 -11.51 -26.59 40.71
CA ASN A 161 -10.44 -27.58 40.91
C ASN A 161 -9.96 -28.30 39.64
N ALA A 162 -10.20 -27.75 38.45
CA ALA A 162 -9.69 -28.30 37.19
C ALA A 162 -8.43 -27.58 36.68
N VAL A 163 -7.59 -28.33 35.95
CA VAL A 163 -6.45 -27.79 35.20
C VAL A 163 -6.68 -28.05 33.72
N VAL A 164 -6.60 -27.01 32.89
CA VAL A 164 -6.74 -27.10 31.43
C VAL A 164 -5.35 -27.22 30.79
N LEU A 165 -5.10 -28.30 30.04
CA LEU A 165 -3.81 -28.59 29.41
C LEU A 165 -3.88 -28.46 27.89
N CYS A 166 -3.27 -27.39 27.38
CA CYS A 166 -2.89 -27.10 25.99
C CYS A 166 -1.73 -27.93 25.43
N VAL A 167 -1.95 -28.94 24.59
CA VAL A 167 -0.87 -29.60 23.83
C VAL A 167 -1.05 -29.34 22.34
N ASP A 168 -0.05 -28.72 21.71
CA ASP A 168 0.01 -28.48 20.26
C ASP A 168 1.31 -29.08 19.71
N GLU A 169 1.22 -29.85 18.64
CA GLU A 169 2.40 -30.33 17.94
C GLU A 169 2.81 -29.28 16.90
N LYS A 170 3.98 -28.68 17.13
CA LYS A 170 4.54 -27.67 16.23
C LYS A 170 5.78 -28.23 15.51
N PRO A 171 5.62 -28.81 14.29
CA PRO A 171 6.62 -29.66 13.66
C PRO A 171 7.92 -28.95 13.23
N SER A 172 8.06 -27.64 13.48
CA SER A 172 9.22 -26.84 13.09
C SER A 172 9.81 -26.01 14.25
N ILE A 173 9.34 -26.21 15.49
CA ILE A 173 9.93 -25.59 16.69
C ILE A 173 10.62 -26.68 17.50
N GLN A 174 11.93 -26.52 17.70
CA GLN A 174 12.67 -27.35 18.66
C GLN A 174 12.25 -26.93 20.07
N ALA A 175 11.83 -27.88 20.91
CA ALA A 175 11.53 -27.64 22.31
C ALA A 175 12.84 -27.37 23.07
N LEU A 176 13.33 -26.13 23.03
CA LEU A 176 14.45 -25.67 23.83
C LEU A 176 13.94 -25.32 25.24
N GLU A 177 14.52 -25.94 26.25
CA GLU A 177 14.29 -25.59 27.65
C GLU A 177 14.75 -24.15 27.91
N ARG A 178 13.87 -23.29 28.41
CA ARG A 178 14.27 -21.96 28.91
C ARG A 178 14.45 -22.06 30.42
N ALA A 179 15.69 -21.93 30.89
CA ALA A 179 16.01 -21.84 32.32
C ALA A 179 15.38 -20.60 32.99
N GLN A 180 15.04 -19.56 32.20
CA GLN A 180 14.28 -18.42 32.67
C GLN A 180 12.78 -18.72 32.52
N GLY A 181 12.09 -18.93 33.64
CA GLY A 181 10.63 -18.98 33.67
C GLY A 181 10.01 -17.72 33.03
N TYR A 182 8.81 -17.87 32.49
CA TYR A 182 8.05 -16.77 31.90
C TYR A 182 7.94 -15.60 32.91
N LEU A 183 8.18 -14.38 32.45
CA LEU A 183 8.02 -13.17 33.24
C LEU A 183 6.58 -13.07 33.77
N ALA A 184 6.38 -13.37 35.05
CA ALA A 184 5.16 -13.03 35.76
C ALA A 184 5.05 -11.51 35.80
N LYS A 185 4.21 -10.94 34.93
CA LYS A 185 3.79 -9.54 35.09
C LYS A 185 2.84 -9.47 36.29
N GLY A 186 3.38 -9.00 37.41
CA GLY A 186 2.64 -8.37 38.51
C GLY A 186 1.86 -9.32 39.40
N PHE A 187 2.42 -9.65 40.56
CA PHE A 187 1.90 -9.36 41.91
C PHE A 187 2.72 -10.20 42.89
N ALA A 188 3.48 -9.51 43.74
CA ALA A 188 4.31 -10.13 44.76
C ALA A 188 3.42 -10.61 45.91
N LEU A 189 3.48 -11.89 46.23
CA LEU A 189 3.30 -12.38 47.60
C LEU A 189 4.32 -13.50 47.84
N ASP A 190 5.05 -13.33 48.94
CA ASP A 190 6.20 -14.12 49.38
C ASP A 190 5.90 -15.63 49.42
N ILE A 191 6.80 -16.42 48.82
CA ILE A 191 6.91 -17.86 49.08
C ILE A 191 8.34 -18.12 49.56
N PRO A 192 8.55 -18.69 50.76
CA PRO A 192 9.89 -19.09 51.20
C PRO A 192 10.36 -20.32 50.40
N SER A 193 11.61 -20.27 49.90
CA SER A 193 12.33 -21.44 49.39
C SER A 193 13.25 -22.01 50.51
N PRO A 194 13.93 -23.16 50.34
CA PRO A 194 13.61 -24.36 49.55
C PRO A 194 13.77 -25.65 50.41
N SER A 195 13.03 -26.72 50.11
CA SER A 195 13.57 -28.07 50.37
C SER A 195 12.97 -29.11 49.43
N LEU A 196 13.87 -29.96 48.92
CA LEU A 196 13.64 -31.17 48.13
C LEU A 196 13.23 -30.99 46.66
N CYS A 197 14.24 -30.63 45.86
CA CYS A 197 14.35 -31.08 44.49
C CYS A 197 14.72 -32.57 44.50
N GLN A 198 13.76 -33.44 44.19
CA GLN A 198 14.06 -34.80 43.71
C GLN A 198 13.57 -34.94 42.28
N THR A 199 14.55 -35.16 41.42
CA THR A 199 14.47 -35.52 40.02
C THR A 199 13.62 -36.78 39.83
N VAL A 200 12.57 -36.68 39.02
CA VAL A 200 12.09 -37.83 38.25
C VAL A 200 12.00 -37.38 36.79
N SER A 201 12.84 -38.00 35.98
CA SER A 201 12.93 -37.82 34.53
C SER A 201 11.57 -38.07 33.85
N GLY A 202 11.12 -37.11 33.03
CA GLY A 202 10.01 -37.34 32.08
C GLY A 202 8.76 -36.47 32.24
N MET A 203 8.87 -35.22 32.70
CA MET A 203 7.70 -34.36 32.93
C MET A 203 7.72 -33.12 32.01
N VAL A 204 6.76 -33.08 31.07
CA VAL A 204 6.43 -31.89 30.28
C VAL A 204 6.01 -30.77 31.24
N PRO A 205 6.47 -29.52 31.07
CA PRO A 205 6.14 -28.45 32.01
C PRO A 205 4.65 -28.09 31.87
N LEU A 206 3.91 -28.34 32.95
CA LEU A 206 2.52 -27.95 33.11
C LEU A 206 2.41 -26.42 33.25
N MET A 207 1.85 -25.73 32.25
CA MET A 207 1.40 -24.35 32.45
C MET A 207 0.07 -24.37 33.21
N VAL A 208 0.11 -24.11 34.52
CA VAL A 208 -1.09 -23.85 35.32
C VAL A 208 -1.40 -22.36 35.21
N HIS A 209 -2.40 -21.99 34.43
CA HIS A 209 -2.92 -20.63 34.39
C HIS A 209 -4.09 -20.52 35.37
N GLN A 210 -3.92 -19.74 36.45
CA GLN A 210 -5.03 -19.37 37.35
C GLN A 210 -5.82 -18.20 36.71
N PRO A 211 -7.17 -18.23 36.72
CA PRO A 211 -7.99 -17.21 36.07
C PRO A 211 -8.05 -15.93 36.93
N GLY A 212 -7.53 -14.82 36.40
CA GLY A 212 -7.54 -13.51 37.06
C GLY A 212 -7.78 -12.35 36.09
N ALA A 213 -9.05 -11.97 35.94
CA ALA A 213 -9.58 -10.63 35.67
C ALA A 213 -8.96 -9.72 34.57
N ALA A 214 -8.73 -10.21 33.34
CA ALA A 214 -8.17 -9.35 32.27
C ALA A 214 -8.85 -9.38 30.89
N TYR A 215 -10.10 -9.85 30.75
CA TYR A 215 -10.77 -9.91 29.43
C TYR A 215 -12.13 -9.21 29.34
N GLU A 216 -12.37 -8.17 30.15
CA GLU A 216 -13.64 -7.43 30.11
C GLU A 216 -13.74 -6.33 29.03
N ARG A 217 -12.84 -6.30 28.04
CA ARG A 217 -12.78 -5.20 27.04
C ARG A 217 -12.81 -5.63 25.57
N LEU A 218 -13.48 -6.75 25.25
CA LEU A 218 -13.69 -7.18 23.86
C LEU A 218 -15.16 -7.47 23.47
N LEU A 219 -16.14 -7.17 24.35
CA LEU A 219 -17.57 -7.37 24.06
C LEU A 219 -18.44 -6.12 24.28
N ARG A 220 -17.96 -4.92 23.92
CA ARG A 220 -18.85 -3.78 23.67
C ARG A 220 -18.70 -3.29 22.25
N SER A 221 -19.53 -3.82 21.36
CA SER A 221 -19.97 -3.07 20.18
C SER A 221 -21.19 -2.21 20.57
N PRO A 222 -21.29 -0.97 20.07
CA PRO A 222 -22.40 -0.07 20.37
C PRO A 222 -23.66 -0.55 19.65
N GLN A 223 -24.76 -0.61 20.39
CA GLN A 223 -26.11 -0.63 19.83
C GLN A 223 -26.40 0.76 19.24
N GLY A 224 -26.79 0.82 17.97
CA GLY A 224 -27.13 2.03 17.23
C GLY A 224 -27.06 1.82 15.74
#